data_AF-A0A9D8RAF2-F1
#
_entry.id   AF-A0A9D8RAF2-F1
#
_cell.length_a   1.000
_cell.length_b   1.000
_cell.length_c   1.000
_cell.angle_alpha   90.00
_cell.angle_beta   90.00
_cell.angle_gamma   90.00
#
_symmetry.space_group_name_H-M   'P 1'
#
loop_
_entity.id
_entity.type
_entity.pdbx_description
1 polymer ?
#
loop_
_entity_poly.entity_id
_entity_poly.type
_entity_poly.pdbx_seq_one_letter_code
_entity_poly.pdbx_strand_id
1 'polypeptide(L)'
;MKTGKKICKTLKEIRLQVARANDIPYEPTECKHEGDCLGTCPKCEQEVRYIEHQLDIRRMLGKAVAVAGVSAGLAALTACHTHRTVQTNVLEGDVVATNPDPEEHQLPEGMPPAPDITPDGQNSDCKEPKSMVVATDTIKENMIFGDVAEHLPSFPGGQQKLMEFIHDNINYTEEMDQTCVMGRVIVSFVVEKDGSITDPKVVKSVHPLYDKEALRVVSIMPKWIPGEQDGKPVRVKYTIPVSFKR
;
A
#
# COMPACT_ATOMS: atom_id res chain seq x y z
N MET A 1 -26.42 6.74 -21.55
CA MET A 1 -25.12 7.18 -22.13
C MET A 1 -24.02 6.17 -21.81
N LYS A 2 -23.35 5.58 -22.82
CA LYS A 2 -22.35 4.49 -22.68
C LYS A 2 -20.98 4.91 -22.08
N THR A 3 -20.90 6.03 -21.35
CA THR A 3 -19.63 6.65 -20.94
C THR A 3 -18.86 5.83 -19.91
N GLY A 4 -19.51 5.35 -18.84
CA GLY A 4 -18.82 4.54 -17.82
C GLY A 4 -18.34 3.18 -18.33
N LYS A 5 -19.06 2.55 -19.27
CA LYS A 5 -18.60 1.29 -19.90
C LYS A 5 -17.30 1.48 -20.69
N LYS A 6 -17.15 2.62 -21.38
CA LYS A 6 -15.91 2.96 -22.09
C LYS A 6 -14.75 3.14 -21.10
N ILE A 7 -14.97 3.89 -20.02
CA ILE A 7 -13.97 4.10 -18.96
C ILE A 7 -13.53 2.77 -18.36
N CYS A 8 -14.48 1.92 -17.94
CA CYS A 8 -14.20 0.61 -17.39
C CYS A 8 -13.41 -0.29 -18.35
N LYS A 9 -13.75 -0.27 -19.66
CA LYS A 9 -13.01 -1.00 -20.69
C LYS A 9 -11.56 -0.51 -20.81
N THR A 10 -11.36 0.81 -20.84
CA THR A 10 -10.01 1.40 -20.88
C THR A 10 -9.20 1.05 -19.63
N LEU A 11 -9.79 1.13 -18.44
CA LEU A 11 -9.11 0.78 -17.18
C LEU A 11 -8.72 -0.70 -17.12
N LYS A 12 -9.55 -1.60 -17.66
CA LYS A 12 -9.22 -3.03 -17.77
C LYS A 12 -8.03 -3.28 -18.70
N GLU A 13 -7.96 -2.55 -19.82
CA GLU A 13 -6.82 -2.64 -20.75
C GLU A 13 -5.52 -2.17 -20.10
N ILE A 14 -5.56 -1.04 -19.37
CA ILE A 14 -4.38 -0.52 -18.65
C ILE A 14 -3.90 -1.55 -17.62
N ARG A 15 -4.81 -2.13 -16.83
CA ARG A 15 -4.48 -3.18 -15.86
C ARG A 15 -3.84 -4.40 -16.51
N LEU A 16 -4.36 -4.82 -17.66
CA LEU A 16 -3.81 -5.93 -18.43
C LEU A 16 -2.39 -5.63 -18.92
N GLN A 17 -2.14 -4.41 -19.39
CA GLN A 17 -0.80 -3.98 -19.80
C GLN A 17 0.19 -3.97 -18.65
N VAL A 18 -0.21 -3.44 -17.48
CA VAL A 18 0.63 -3.45 -16.28
C VAL A 18 0.91 -4.89 -15.84
N ALA A 19 -0.09 -5.75 -15.82
CA ALA A 19 0.10 -7.15 -15.43
C ALA A 19 1.07 -7.88 -16.39
N ARG A 20 0.86 -7.75 -17.71
CA ARG A 20 1.75 -8.33 -18.74
C ARG A 20 3.18 -7.82 -18.65
N ALA A 21 3.37 -6.53 -18.39
CA ALA A 21 4.70 -5.93 -18.28
C ALA A 21 5.48 -6.36 -17.02
N ASN A 22 4.81 -7.00 -16.07
CA ASN A 22 5.39 -7.41 -14.79
C ASN A 22 5.26 -8.92 -14.53
N ASP A 23 4.96 -9.72 -15.55
CA ASP A 23 4.74 -11.17 -15.44
C ASP A 23 3.72 -11.56 -14.35
N ILE A 24 2.69 -10.72 -14.17
CA ILE A 24 1.63 -10.99 -13.20
C ILE A 24 0.52 -11.77 -13.92
N PRO A 25 0.12 -12.96 -13.43
CA PRO A 25 -1.00 -13.70 -13.98
C PRO A 25 -2.30 -12.93 -13.72
N TYR A 26 -2.94 -12.45 -14.78
CA TYR A 26 -4.15 -11.65 -14.72
C TYR A 26 -4.98 -11.82 -16.00
N GLU A 27 -6.22 -12.28 -15.84
CA GLU A 27 -7.19 -12.41 -16.91
C GLU A 27 -8.45 -11.59 -16.58
N PRO A 28 -8.72 -10.50 -17.32
CA PRO A 28 -9.85 -9.63 -17.04
C PRO A 28 -11.17 -10.31 -17.40
N THR A 29 -12.11 -10.32 -16.46
CA THR A 29 -13.44 -10.90 -16.71
C THR A 29 -14.37 -9.95 -17.46
N GLU A 30 -15.31 -10.49 -18.24
CA GLU A 30 -16.28 -9.67 -18.98
C GLU A 30 -17.29 -8.95 -18.06
N CYS A 31 -17.71 -7.76 -18.46
CA CYS A 31 -18.70 -6.98 -17.71
C CYS A 31 -20.12 -7.44 -18.07
N LYS A 32 -20.83 -8.03 -17.10
CA LYS A 32 -22.22 -8.49 -17.25
C LYS A 32 -23.28 -7.42 -16.91
N HIS A 33 -22.87 -6.18 -16.60
CA HIS A 33 -23.80 -5.14 -16.17
C HIS A 33 -24.56 -4.52 -17.35
N GLU A 34 -25.90 -4.55 -17.27
CA GLU A 34 -26.81 -3.97 -18.24
C GLU A 34 -27.27 -2.57 -17.79
N GLY A 35 -27.38 -1.63 -18.73
CA GLY A 35 -27.73 -0.23 -18.43
C GLY A 35 -26.55 0.75 -18.36
N ASP A 36 -26.84 1.96 -17.90
CA ASP A 36 -25.88 3.05 -17.71
C ASP A 36 -25.11 2.88 -16.38
N CYS A 37 -23.79 3.04 -16.43
CA CYS A 37 -22.89 2.81 -15.29
C CYS A 37 -21.93 3.99 -15.11
N LEU A 38 -21.49 4.24 -13.87
CA LEU A 38 -20.60 5.34 -13.50
C LEU A 38 -19.10 5.05 -13.71
N GLY A 39 -18.72 3.82 -14.08
CA GLY A 39 -17.38 3.54 -14.62
C GLY A 39 -16.38 2.81 -13.71
N THR A 40 -16.76 2.35 -12.52
CA THR A 40 -15.99 1.43 -11.67
C THR A 40 -16.98 0.58 -10.84
N CYS A 41 -16.67 -0.69 -10.58
CA CYS A 41 -17.50 -1.58 -9.76
C CYS A 41 -16.65 -2.29 -8.68
N PRO A 42 -17.26 -2.88 -7.63
CA PRO A 42 -16.51 -3.57 -6.56
C PRO A 42 -15.56 -4.66 -7.06
N LYS A 43 -15.94 -5.38 -8.13
CA LYS A 43 -15.06 -6.37 -8.77
C LYS A 43 -13.82 -5.74 -9.41
N CYS A 44 -13.98 -4.61 -10.10
CA CYS A 44 -12.85 -3.87 -10.67
C CYS A 44 -11.91 -3.34 -9.58
N GLU A 45 -12.43 -2.95 -8.42
CA GLU A 45 -11.60 -2.53 -7.27
C GLU A 45 -10.80 -3.70 -6.69
N GLN A 46 -11.39 -4.90 -6.64
CA GLN A 46 -10.68 -6.12 -6.22
C GLN A 46 -9.56 -6.48 -7.20
N GLU A 47 -9.83 -6.40 -8.52
CA GLU A 47 -8.81 -6.61 -9.56
C GLU A 47 -7.64 -5.61 -9.42
N VAL A 48 -7.90 -4.34 -9.10
CA VAL A 48 -6.85 -3.35 -8.82
C VAL A 48 -6.00 -3.76 -7.61
N ARG A 49 -6.65 -4.08 -6.49
CA ARG A 49 -5.94 -4.47 -5.25
C ARG A 49 -5.06 -5.70 -5.45
N TYR A 50 -5.52 -6.67 -6.26
CA TYR A 50 -4.74 -7.84 -6.61
C TYR A 50 -3.45 -7.45 -7.35
N ILE A 51 -3.56 -6.63 -8.39
CA ILE A 51 -2.38 -6.20 -9.17
C ILE A 51 -1.42 -5.37 -8.29
N GLU A 52 -1.94 -4.44 -7.49
CA GLU A 52 -1.13 -3.64 -6.55
C GLU A 52 -0.34 -4.52 -5.58
N HIS A 53 -1.00 -5.49 -4.95
CA HIS A 53 -0.36 -6.44 -4.04
C HIS A 53 0.76 -7.24 -4.71
N GLN A 54 0.55 -7.71 -5.95
CA GLN A 54 1.58 -8.44 -6.71
C GLN A 54 2.78 -7.54 -7.06
N LEU A 55 2.53 -6.28 -7.42
CA LEU A 55 3.61 -5.32 -7.69
C LEU A 55 4.40 -4.98 -6.42
N ASP A 56 3.73 -4.85 -5.27
CA ASP A 56 4.39 -4.58 -4.00
C ASP A 56 5.27 -5.75 -3.55
N ILE A 57 4.80 -7.00 -3.71
CA ILE A 57 5.64 -8.18 -3.49
C ILE A 57 6.87 -8.15 -4.41
N ARG A 58 6.71 -7.84 -5.71
CA ARG A 58 7.84 -7.75 -6.64
C ARG A 58 8.84 -6.68 -6.22
N ARG A 59 8.37 -5.50 -5.78
CA ARG A 59 9.23 -4.42 -5.24
C ARG A 59 9.99 -4.87 -4.00
N MET A 60 9.30 -5.54 -3.07
CA MET A 60 9.94 -6.07 -1.85
C MET A 60 10.99 -7.13 -2.15
N LEU A 61 10.81 -7.91 -3.22
CA LEU A 61 11.79 -8.88 -3.71
C LEU A 61 12.90 -8.25 -4.57
N GLY A 62 12.99 -6.92 -4.66
CA GLY A 62 13.99 -6.21 -5.45
C GLY A 62 13.82 -6.36 -6.97
N LYS A 63 12.66 -6.87 -7.43
CA LYS A 63 12.35 -7.01 -8.86
C LYS A 63 11.88 -5.67 -9.42
N ALA A 64 12.37 -5.30 -10.60
CA ALA A 64 11.94 -4.09 -11.29
C ALA A 64 10.43 -4.16 -11.61
N VAL A 65 9.73 -3.05 -11.39
CA VAL A 65 8.31 -2.88 -11.74
C VAL A 65 8.17 -1.92 -12.91
N ALA A 66 7.61 -2.40 -14.02
CA ALA A 66 7.32 -1.59 -15.19
C ALA A 66 5.96 -0.90 -15.05
N VAL A 67 5.95 0.44 -15.07
CA VAL A 67 4.71 1.23 -15.12
C VAL A 67 4.49 1.70 -16.55
N ALA A 68 3.51 1.11 -17.23
CA ALA A 68 3.17 1.53 -18.59
C ALA A 68 2.54 2.93 -18.58
N GLY A 69 3.11 3.87 -19.36
CA GLY A 69 2.48 5.17 -19.63
C GLY A 69 3.01 6.39 -18.90
N VAL A 70 4.16 6.33 -18.22
CA VAL A 70 4.88 7.53 -17.77
C VAL A 70 6.11 7.73 -18.67
N SER A 71 6.14 8.83 -19.40
CA SER A 71 7.32 9.25 -20.16
C SER A 71 8.50 9.35 -19.20
N ALA A 72 9.55 8.57 -19.45
CA ALA A 72 10.82 8.70 -18.73
C ALA A 72 11.44 10.07 -19.03
N GLY A 73 11.11 11.07 -18.21
CA GLY A 73 11.63 12.43 -18.28
C GLY A 73 12.74 12.65 -17.26
N LEU A 74 13.93 12.99 -17.79
CA LEU A 74 15.14 13.49 -17.14
C LEU A 74 15.81 12.63 -16.06
N ALA A 75 16.81 11.86 -16.48
CA ALA A 75 18.06 11.76 -15.72
C ALA A 75 19.09 12.68 -16.39
N ALA A 76 19.22 13.91 -15.88
CA ALA A 76 20.33 14.79 -16.22
C ALA A 76 21.56 14.35 -15.43
N LEU A 77 22.51 13.68 -16.11
CA LEU A 77 23.88 13.54 -15.63
C LEU A 77 24.76 14.43 -16.48
N THR A 78 25.16 15.57 -15.92
CA THR A 78 26.19 16.44 -16.50
C THR A 78 27.57 16.01 -16.02
N ALA A 79 28.43 15.58 -16.94
CA ALA A 79 29.85 15.87 -16.93
C ALA A 79 30.35 15.98 -18.38
N CYS A 80 31.00 17.09 -18.69
CA CYS A 80 31.31 17.65 -20.01
C CYS A 80 32.17 16.75 -20.92
N HIS A 81 31.85 16.64 -22.22
CA HIS A 81 32.48 17.46 -23.28
C HIS A 81 31.93 17.14 -24.69
N THR A 82 31.82 18.23 -25.48
CA THR A 82 31.78 18.32 -26.95
C THR A 82 30.58 17.77 -27.73
N HIS A 83 29.77 18.74 -28.19
CA HIS A 83 28.86 18.72 -29.34
C HIS A 83 29.21 17.73 -30.47
N ARG A 84 28.20 16.96 -30.91
CA ARG A 84 27.83 16.90 -32.32
C ARG A 84 26.38 16.46 -32.49
N THR A 85 25.55 17.37 -32.98
CA THR A 85 24.24 17.08 -33.56
C THR A 85 24.42 16.19 -34.78
N VAL A 86 23.79 15.01 -34.80
CA VAL A 86 23.43 14.33 -36.06
C VAL A 86 22.09 13.65 -35.85
N GLN A 87 21.11 14.12 -36.63
CA GLN A 87 19.84 13.47 -36.86
C GLN A 87 20.06 12.36 -37.90
N THR A 88 19.66 11.13 -37.61
CA THR A 88 19.49 10.08 -38.63
C THR A 88 18.42 9.08 -38.20
N ASN A 89 17.37 8.98 -39.02
CA ASN A 89 16.54 7.79 -39.12
C ASN A 89 17.40 6.61 -39.62
N VAL A 90 17.00 5.36 -39.35
CA VAL A 90 16.82 4.23 -40.29
C VAL A 90 16.68 2.90 -39.53
N LEU A 91 15.92 2.03 -40.20
CA LEU A 91 15.51 0.64 -40.01
C LEU A 91 16.62 -0.39 -39.70
N GLU A 92 16.15 -1.53 -39.18
CA GLU A 92 16.66 -2.94 -39.27
C GLU A 92 18.09 -3.31 -38.82
N GLY A 93 18.16 -4.28 -37.89
CA GLY A 93 19.12 -5.40 -37.93
C GLY A 93 20.32 -5.40 -36.95
N ASP A 94 20.17 -6.18 -35.87
CA ASP A 94 21.11 -7.07 -35.13
C ASP A 94 22.60 -6.71 -34.88
N VAL A 95 23.06 -6.75 -33.61
CA VAL A 95 23.90 -7.84 -33.03
C VAL A 95 24.19 -7.68 -31.51
N VAL A 96 23.65 -8.63 -30.74
CA VAL A 96 24.15 -9.43 -29.59
C VAL A 96 25.46 -9.08 -28.84
N ALA A 97 25.37 -9.09 -27.49
CA ALA A 97 26.33 -9.70 -26.54
C ALA A 97 25.62 -9.94 -25.17
N THR A 98 25.12 -11.17 -24.88
CA THR A 98 25.62 -12.20 -23.92
C THR A 98 25.69 -11.77 -22.44
N ASN A 99 25.23 -12.44 -21.37
CA ASN A 99 24.65 -13.76 -20.98
C ASN A 99 24.20 -13.59 -19.47
N PRO A 100 23.61 -14.55 -18.72
CA PRO A 100 23.25 -15.95 -19.01
C PRO A 100 21.79 -16.32 -18.74
N ASP A 101 21.42 -17.52 -19.20
CA ASP A 101 20.12 -18.19 -19.08
C ASP A 101 19.57 -18.30 -17.64
N PRO A 102 18.23 -18.30 -17.47
CA PRO A 102 17.59 -18.65 -16.21
C PRO A 102 17.54 -20.17 -16.06
N GLU A 103 18.15 -20.71 -15.00
CA GLU A 103 17.86 -22.07 -14.57
C GLU A 103 16.38 -22.19 -14.18
N GLU A 104 15.72 -23.10 -14.88
CA GLU A 104 14.38 -23.59 -14.67
C GLU A 104 14.29 -24.26 -13.30
N HIS A 105 13.67 -23.59 -12.33
CA HIS A 105 13.20 -24.24 -11.10
C HIS A 105 11.71 -24.53 -11.28
N GLN A 106 11.39 -25.78 -11.62
CA GLN A 106 10.03 -26.33 -11.54
C GLN A 106 9.45 -26.02 -10.16
N LEU A 107 8.45 -25.13 -10.08
CA LEU A 107 7.48 -25.16 -8.99
C LEU A 107 6.37 -26.15 -9.36
N PRO A 108 5.97 -27.03 -8.43
CA PRO A 108 5.03 -28.11 -8.70
C PRO A 108 3.65 -27.58 -9.08
N GLU A 109 3.07 -28.17 -10.13
CA GLU A 109 1.68 -27.95 -10.53
C GLU A 109 0.73 -28.52 -9.47
N GLY A 110 -0.17 -27.67 -8.95
CA GLY A 110 -1.30 -28.14 -8.13
C GLY A 110 -1.90 -27.18 -7.11
N MET A 111 -2.72 -26.22 -7.58
CA MET A 111 -3.92 -25.61 -6.93
C MET A 111 -3.76 -24.79 -5.62
N PRO A 112 -4.66 -23.82 -5.30
CA PRO A 112 -6.10 -23.76 -5.66
C PRO A 112 -6.56 -22.52 -6.47
N PRO A 113 -7.72 -22.62 -7.16
CA PRO A 113 -8.42 -21.45 -7.69
C PRO A 113 -8.84 -20.51 -6.56
N ALA A 114 -8.86 -19.21 -6.85
CA ALA A 114 -9.39 -18.20 -5.94
C ALA A 114 -10.80 -18.62 -5.46
N PRO A 115 -11.09 -18.57 -4.15
CA PRO A 115 -12.41 -18.93 -3.65
C PRO A 115 -13.46 -17.99 -4.25
N ASP A 116 -14.46 -18.59 -4.87
CA ASP A 116 -15.67 -17.92 -5.33
C ASP A 116 -16.50 -17.59 -4.09
N ILE A 117 -16.40 -16.36 -3.58
CA ILE A 117 -17.25 -15.90 -2.48
C ILE A 117 -18.57 -15.45 -3.10
N THR A 118 -19.49 -16.40 -3.26
CA THR A 118 -20.91 -16.11 -3.50
C THR A 118 -21.52 -15.48 -2.24
N PRO A 119 -22.33 -14.41 -2.35
CA PRO A 119 -23.12 -13.91 -1.24
C PRO A 119 -24.43 -14.68 -1.21
N ASP A 120 -24.54 -15.69 -0.36
CA ASP A 120 -25.86 -16.18 0.08
C ASP A 120 -25.80 -16.44 1.58
N GLY A 121 -26.74 -15.79 2.27
CA GLY A 121 -26.68 -15.52 3.70
C GLY A 121 -27.27 -16.62 4.58
N GLN A 122 -27.00 -16.47 5.88
CA GLN A 122 -27.99 -16.62 6.94
C GLN A 122 -27.48 -15.96 8.23
N ASN A 123 -28.29 -15.01 8.68
CA ASN A 123 -28.23 -14.17 9.87
C ASN A 123 -27.71 -14.83 11.16
N SER A 124 -26.79 -14.11 11.83
CA SER A 124 -26.82 -13.95 13.28
C SER A 124 -26.82 -12.44 13.58
N ASP A 125 -27.86 -12.02 14.29
CA ASP A 125 -28.28 -10.65 14.60
C ASP A 125 -27.11 -9.74 15.02
N CYS A 126 -26.56 -8.99 14.05
CA CYS A 126 -25.64 -7.89 14.29
C CYS A 126 -26.45 -6.61 14.11
N LYS A 127 -27.05 -6.11 15.19
CA LYS A 127 -27.68 -4.80 15.16
C LYS A 127 -26.60 -3.75 14.92
N GLU A 128 -26.53 -3.23 13.69
CA GLU A 128 -25.65 -2.12 13.32
C GLU A 128 -25.76 -0.99 14.34
N PRO A 129 -24.69 -0.62 15.06
CA PRO A 129 -24.61 0.70 15.63
C PRO A 129 -24.36 1.68 14.48
N LYS A 130 -25.22 2.69 14.40
CA LYS A 130 -25.13 3.81 13.45
C LYS A 130 -23.69 4.32 13.39
N SER A 131 -23.01 4.02 12.29
CA SER A 131 -21.72 4.61 11.95
C SER A 131 -21.88 6.13 11.96
N MET A 132 -21.24 6.79 12.92
CA MET A 132 -21.07 8.23 12.88
C MET A 132 -20.03 8.51 11.81
N VAL A 133 -20.52 8.78 10.59
CA VAL A 133 -19.73 9.25 9.45
C VAL A 133 -19.02 10.54 9.85
N VAL A 134 -17.75 10.42 10.22
CA VAL A 134 -16.81 11.55 10.24
C VAL A 134 -15.95 11.45 9.00
N ALA A 135 -15.99 12.53 8.23
CA ALA A 135 -15.39 12.72 6.92
C ALA A 135 -13.98 12.12 6.83
N THR A 136 -13.73 11.43 5.71
CA THR A 136 -12.39 11.10 5.25
C THR A 136 -11.72 12.39 4.77
N ASP A 137 -11.22 13.19 5.70
CA ASP A 137 -10.16 14.12 5.37
C ASP A 137 -8.87 13.33 5.19
N THR A 138 -8.42 13.28 3.94
CA THR A 138 -7.04 13.28 3.51
C THR A 138 -6.06 13.28 4.69
N ILE A 139 -5.32 12.18 4.89
CA ILE A 139 -4.10 12.22 5.70
C ILE A 139 -3.10 13.06 4.89
N LYS A 140 -3.26 14.38 4.96
CA LYS A 140 -2.21 15.31 4.60
C LYS A 140 -1.17 15.17 5.69
N GLU A 141 0.01 14.81 5.24
CA GLU A 141 1.24 14.88 6.00
C GLU A 141 1.36 16.23 6.71
N ASN A 142 2.04 16.17 7.85
CA ASN A 142 2.64 17.27 8.59
C ASN A 142 1.71 18.18 9.41
N MET A 143 1.78 17.98 10.73
CA MET A 143 2.17 19.08 11.61
C MET A 143 2.66 18.55 12.96
N ILE A 144 3.97 18.66 13.21
CA ILE A 144 4.48 19.14 14.50
C ILE A 144 5.65 20.11 14.27
N PHE A 145 5.61 21.12 15.15
CA PHE A 145 6.60 22.12 15.50
C PHE A 145 8.07 21.69 15.38
N GLY A 146 8.85 22.54 14.72
CA GLY A 146 10.30 22.54 14.77
C GLY A 146 10.90 21.64 13.70
N ASP A 147 11.24 22.28 12.57
CA ASP A 147 12.14 21.79 11.53
C ASP A 147 11.79 20.45 10.86
N VAL A 148 11.71 20.45 9.53
CA VAL A 148 11.55 19.21 8.75
C VAL A 148 12.79 18.36 8.99
N ALA A 149 12.67 17.30 9.78
CA ALA A 149 13.75 16.35 9.99
C ALA A 149 14.16 15.77 8.63
N GLU A 150 15.46 15.79 8.34
CA GLU A 150 16.01 15.23 7.10
C GLU A 150 15.81 13.71 7.07
N HIS A 151 15.97 13.07 8.23
CA HIS A 151 15.65 11.67 8.43
C HIS A 151 14.49 11.53 9.40
N LEU A 152 13.45 10.81 8.97
CA LEU A 152 12.30 10.51 9.81
C LEU A 152 12.64 9.39 10.82
N PRO A 153 11.95 9.37 11.98
CA PRO A 153 12.07 8.25 12.90
C PRO A 153 11.71 6.92 12.24
N SER A 154 12.39 5.86 12.66
CA SER A 154 12.17 4.51 12.14
C SER A 154 12.09 3.49 13.27
N PHE A 155 11.20 2.51 13.12
CA PHE A 155 11.13 1.39 14.04
C PHE A 155 12.36 0.48 13.88
N PRO A 156 12.91 -0.13 14.95
CA PRO A 156 14.00 -1.09 14.82
C PRO A 156 13.62 -2.25 13.90
N GLY A 157 14.33 -2.40 12.78
CA GLY A 157 14.01 -3.39 11.75
C GLY A 157 13.01 -2.90 10.69
N GLY A 158 12.67 -1.62 10.69
CA GLY A 158 11.89 -0.95 9.66
C GLY A 158 10.38 -1.12 9.78
N GLN A 159 9.67 -0.65 8.75
CA GLN A 159 8.21 -0.60 8.73
C GLN A 159 7.56 -1.99 8.79
N GLN A 160 8.18 -3.01 8.18
CA GLN A 160 7.64 -4.38 8.21
C GLN A 160 7.62 -4.94 9.63
N LYS A 161 8.73 -4.78 10.38
CA LYS A 161 8.82 -5.20 11.78
C LYS A 161 7.88 -4.43 12.70
N LEU A 162 7.60 -3.17 12.40
CA LEU A 162 6.58 -2.41 13.09
C LEU A 162 5.19 -3.04 12.90
N MET A 163 4.83 -3.38 11.66
CA MET A 163 3.53 -3.98 11.36
C MET A 163 3.37 -5.37 11.98
N GLU A 164 4.43 -6.19 11.92
CA GLU A 164 4.50 -7.49 12.62
C GLU A 164 4.33 -7.29 14.14
N PHE A 165 5.11 -6.39 14.74
CA PHE A 165 5.01 -6.10 16.17
C PHE A 165 3.60 -5.68 16.57
N ILE A 166 2.97 -4.79 15.80
CA ILE A 166 1.59 -4.37 16.07
C ILE A 166 0.65 -5.57 16.00
N HIS A 167 0.75 -6.40 14.95
CA HIS A 167 -0.09 -7.57 14.79
C HIS A 167 0.06 -8.57 15.95
N ASP A 168 1.30 -8.90 16.30
CA ASP A 168 1.63 -9.90 17.32
C ASP A 168 1.28 -9.45 18.74
N ASN A 169 1.21 -8.12 18.96
CA ASN A 169 0.91 -7.56 20.27
C ASN A 169 -0.53 -7.11 20.45
N ILE A 170 -1.39 -7.17 19.43
CA ILE A 170 -2.81 -6.87 19.58
C ILE A 170 -3.50 -8.00 20.34
N ASN A 171 -4.14 -7.66 21.45
CA ASN A 171 -4.98 -8.56 22.22
C ASN A 171 -6.45 -8.26 21.92
N TYR A 172 -7.10 -9.20 21.25
CA TYR A 172 -8.54 -9.17 21.03
C TYR A 172 -9.27 -9.64 22.30
N THR A 173 -10.03 -8.74 22.93
CA THR A 173 -10.89 -9.09 24.06
C THR A 173 -12.20 -9.70 23.58
N GLU A 174 -12.87 -10.50 24.42
CA GLU A 174 -14.17 -11.11 24.07
C GLU A 174 -15.21 -10.07 23.64
N GLU A 175 -15.21 -8.88 24.27
CA GLU A 175 -16.09 -7.77 23.91
C GLU A 175 -15.78 -7.23 22.50
N MET A 176 -14.49 -7.10 22.13
CA MET A 176 -14.08 -6.70 20.79
C MET A 176 -14.50 -7.74 19.76
N ASP A 177 -14.40 -9.02 20.11
CA ASP A 177 -14.76 -10.13 19.23
C ASP A 177 -16.26 -10.25 18.98
N GLN A 178 -17.09 -9.83 19.93
CA GLN A 178 -18.54 -9.73 19.78
C GLN A 178 -18.94 -8.49 18.97
N THR A 179 -18.13 -7.44 18.99
CA THR A 179 -18.34 -6.28 18.13
C THR A 179 -17.87 -6.62 16.70
N CYS A 180 -18.78 -6.66 15.71
CA CYS A 180 -18.42 -6.83 14.29
C CYS A 180 -17.75 -5.58 13.68
N VAL A 181 -16.92 -4.90 14.47
CA VAL A 181 -16.26 -3.65 14.11
C VAL A 181 -14.90 -3.97 13.52
N MET A 182 -14.72 -3.63 12.25
CA MET A 182 -13.42 -3.69 11.57
C MET A 182 -12.97 -2.27 11.23
N GLY A 183 -11.67 -2.01 11.28
CA GLY A 183 -11.20 -0.67 10.96
C GLY A 183 -9.73 -0.41 11.27
N ARG A 184 -9.35 0.87 11.09
CA ARG A 184 -8.01 1.36 11.40
C ARG A 184 -8.13 2.50 12.39
N VAL A 185 -7.54 2.32 13.57
CA VAL A 185 -7.36 3.38 14.55
C VAL A 185 -6.08 4.12 14.20
N ILE A 186 -6.15 5.44 14.05
CA ILE A 186 -4.96 6.25 13.74
C ILE A 186 -4.44 6.83 15.04
N VAL A 187 -3.21 6.48 15.39
CA VAL A 187 -2.55 6.94 16.62
C VAL A 187 -1.37 7.82 16.25
N SER A 188 -1.30 8.98 16.91
CA SER A 188 -0.17 9.90 16.85
C SER A 188 0.62 9.81 18.16
N PHE A 189 1.94 9.94 18.09
CA PHE A 189 2.82 10.02 19.24
C PHE A 189 4.08 10.83 18.88
N VAL A 190 4.89 11.17 19.88
CA VAL A 190 6.16 11.85 19.69
C VAL A 190 7.29 10.87 19.93
N VAL A 191 8.22 10.78 18.97
CA VAL A 191 9.50 10.09 19.16
C VAL A 191 10.50 11.12 19.65
N GLU A 192 11.01 10.89 20.86
CA GLU A 192 12.03 11.72 21.48
C GLU A 192 13.41 11.41 20.93
N LYS A 193 14.38 12.28 21.25
CA LYS A 193 15.78 12.17 20.76
C LYS A 193 16.51 10.92 21.23
N ASP A 194 16.03 10.28 22.30
CA ASP A 194 16.56 9.03 22.84
C ASP A 194 15.85 7.79 22.28
N GLY A 195 14.90 7.98 21.36
CA GLY A 195 14.09 6.93 20.78
C GLY A 195 12.88 6.51 21.61
N SER A 196 12.65 7.14 22.77
CA SER A 196 11.45 6.85 23.57
C SER A 196 10.20 7.46 22.94
N ILE A 197 9.05 6.85 23.22
CA ILE A 197 7.75 7.33 22.74
C ILE A 197 7.05 8.07 23.87
N THR A 198 6.56 9.28 23.57
CA THR A 198 5.81 10.11 24.50
C THR A 198 4.50 10.59 23.87
N ASP A 199 3.53 10.96 24.72
CA ASP A 199 2.25 11.57 24.33
C ASP A 199 1.42 10.81 23.26
N PRO A 200 1.16 9.49 23.43
CA PRO A 200 0.33 8.75 22.49
C PRO A 200 -1.14 9.23 22.54
N LYS A 201 -1.68 9.57 21.38
CA LYS A 201 -3.01 10.16 21.19
C LYS A 201 -3.71 9.53 20.00
N VAL A 202 -4.98 9.19 20.17
CA VAL A 202 -5.83 8.74 19.05
C VAL A 202 -6.28 9.96 18.25
N VAL A 203 -5.91 9.99 16.98
CA VAL A 203 -6.31 11.04 16.02
C VAL A 203 -7.61 10.65 15.33
N LYS A 204 -7.76 9.36 15.00
CA LYS A 204 -8.98 8.82 14.39
C LYS A 204 -9.40 7.57 15.15
N SER A 205 -10.55 7.69 15.79
CA SER A 205 -11.21 6.62 16.52
C SER A 205 -12.04 5.75 15.57
N VAL A 206 -12.15 4.47 15.90
CA VAL A 206 -13.14 3.56 15.31
C VAL A 206 -14.15 3.16 16.38
N HIS A 207 -13.66 2.71 17.53
CA HIS A 207 -14.48 2.32 18.66
C HIS A 207 -13.63 2.37 19.94
N PRO A 208 -14.18 2.80 21.09
CA PRO A 208 -13.40 3.04 22.31
C PRO A 208 -12.57 1.83 22.81
N LEU A 209 -13.07 0.61 22.61
CA LEU A 209 -12.34 -0.62 22.96
C LEU A 209 -11.05 -0.79 22.13
N TYR A 210 -11.14 -0.50 20.83
CA TYR A 210 -10.03 -0.60 19.89
C TYR A 210 -9.03 0.54 20.10
N ASP A 211 -9.52 1.72 20.44
CA ASP A 211 -8.68 2.88 20.77
C ASP A 211 -7.82 2.61 22.00
N LYS A 212 -8.40 2.04 23.07
CA LYS A 212 -7.70 1.68 24.29
C LYS A 212 -6.59 0.65 24.01
N GLU A 213 -6.90 -0.34 23.19
CA GLU A 213 -5.94 -1.37 22.82
C GLU A 213 -4.82 -0.82 21.93
N ALA A 214 -5.15 0.04 20.95
CA ALA A 214 -4.16 0.71 20.11
C ALA A 214 -3.18 1.56 20.94
N LEU A 215 -3.69 2.31 21.94
CA LEU A 215 -2.84 3.09 22.86
C LEU A 215 -1.92 2.20 23.70
N ARG A 216 -2.42 1.04 24.17
CA ARG A 216 -1.62 0.07 24.92
C ARG A 216 -0.47 -0.48 24.06
N VAL A 217 -0.76 -0.91 22.84
CA VAL A 217 0.24 -1.45 21.90
C VAL A 217 1.33 -0.42 21.61
N VAL A 218 0.96 0.85 21.37
CA VAL A 218 1.94 1.94 21.15
C VAL A 218 2.80 2.18 22.40
N SER A 219 2.23 2.05 23.60
CA SER A 219 2.94 2.29 24.85
C SER A 219 3.99 1.22 25.20
N ILE A 220 3.86 0.01 24.66
CA ILE A 220 4.80 -1.11 24.90
C ILE A 220 5.84 -1.25 23.79
N MET A 221 5.84 -0.37 22.79
CA MET A 221 6.80 -0.43 21.70
C MET A 221 8.24 -0.30 22.21
N PRO A 222 9.21 -1.00 21.58
CA PRO A 222 10.63 -0.81 21.86
C PRO A 222 11.08 0.60 21.48
N LYS A 223 12.32 0.96 21.87
CA LYS A 223 12.93 2.23 21.47
C LYS A 223 13.05 2.35 19.95
N TRP A 224 12.63 3.49 19.43
CA TRP A 224 12.71 3.84 18.02
C TRP A 224 14.08 4.44 17.68
N ILE A 225 14.43 4.41 16.39
CA ILE A 225 15.50 5.23 15.85
C ILE A 225 14.94 6.65 15.73
N PRO A 226 15.52 7.65 16.43
CA PRO A 226 15.00 9.01 16.40
C PRO A 226 15.16 9.62 15.02
N GLY A 227 14.41 10.69 14.75
CA GLY A 227 14.64 11.51 13.56
C GLY A 227 15.97 12.25 13.67
N GLU A 228 16.56 12.59 12.53
CA GLU A 228 17.84 13.29 12.46
C GLU A 228 17.74 14.52 11.56
N GLN A 229 18.41 15.60 11.98
CA GLN A 229 18.59 16.81 11.19
C GLN A 229 19.98 17.37 11.46
N ASP A 230 20.74 17.68 10.40
CA ASP A 230 22.11 18.20 10.52
C ASP A 230 23.02 17.31 11.41
N GLY A 231 22.84 15.98 11.34
CA GLY A 231 23.59 15.04 12.18
C GLY A 231 23.17 14.99 13.65
N LYS A 232 22.07 15.65 14.04
CA LYS A 232 21.58 15.73 15.42
C LYS A 232 20.23 15.06 15.57
N PRO A 233 19.99 14.28 16.65
CA PRO A 233 18.69 13.70 16.89
C PRO A 233 17.68 14.79 17.24
N VAL A 234 16.53 14.76 16.57
CA VAL A 234 15.42 15.69 16.73
C VAL A 234 14.16 14.96 17.19
N ARG A 235 13.31 15.67 17.93
CA ARG A 235 12.01 15.12 18.34
C ARG A 235 11.05 15.25 17.17
N VAL A 236 10.30 14.19 16.88
CA VAL A 236 9.42 14.18 15.71
C VAL A 236 8.08 13.56 16.09
N LYS A 237 6.99 14.17 15.63
CA LYS A 237 5.67 13.54 15.71
C LYS A 237 5.55 12.50 14.62
N TYR A 238 5.16 11.30 15.03
CA TYR A 238 4.89 10.21 14.12
C TYR A 238 3.43 9.77 14.25
N THR A 239 2.83 9.33 13.16
CA THR A 239 1.44 8.87 13.14
C THR A 239 1.37 7.54 12.41
N ILE A 240 0.76 6.55 13.05
CA ILE A 240 0.66 5.19 12.51
C ILE A 240 -0.79 4.72 12.47
N PRO A 241 -1.16 3.93 11.44
CA PRO A 241 -2.42 3.21 11.42
C PRO A 241 -2.29 1.86 12.13
N VAL A 242 -3.04 1.68 13.23
CA VAL A 242 -3.23 0.36 13.86
C VAL A 242 -4.43 -0.30 13.19
N SER A 243 -4.18 -1.35 12.43
CA SER A 243 -5.21 -2.06 11.67
C SER A 243 -5.76 -3.24 12.45
N PHE A 244 -7.06 -3.26 12.68
CA PHE A 244 -7.78 -4.39 13.25
C PHE A 244 -8.48 -5.12 12.11
N LYS A 245 -7.90 -6.27 11.73
CA LYS A 245 -8.44 -7.17 10.72
C LYS A 245 -8.61 -8.52 11.38
N ARG A 246 -9.78 -9.12 11.22
CA ARG A 246 -10.09 -10.48 11.67
C ARG A 246 -10.36 -11.32 10.44
#